data_AF-A0AA96U369-F1
#
_entry.id   AF-A0AA96U369-F1
#
_cell.length_a   1.000
_cell.length_b   1.000
_cell.length_c   1.000
_cell.angle_alpha   90.00
_cell.angle_beta   90.00
_cell.angle_gamma   90.00
#
_symmetry.space_group_name_H-M   'P 1'
#
loop_
_entity.id
_entity.type
_entity.pdbx_description
1 polymer ?
#
loop_
_entity_poly.entity_id
_entity_poly.type
_entity_poly.pdbx_seq_one_letter_code
_entity_poly.pdbx_strand_id
1 'polypeptide(L)'
;MLYVVLSDAGGATVPYTWRYYVHSRIDDSAKVLDVLRDEAEAFLVTRDGKAQVEVQGTTVKITLNGAVYSFRNQTLFRHAGGYTPVNIWLAASPPSGSP
;
A
#
# COMPACT_ATOMS: atom_id res chain seq x y z
N MET A 1 -0.42 -9.88 5.67
CA MET A 1 0.68 -8.95 6.03
C MET A 1 0.53 -7.68 5.21
N LEU A 2 0.84 -6.52 5.78
CA LEU A 2 0.95 -5.27 5.01
C LEU A 2 2.38 -5.14 4.48
N TYR A 3 2.52 -4.81 3.20
CA TYR A 3 3.79 -4.47 2.56
C TYR A 3 3.77 -3.03 2.06
N VAL A 4 4.89 -2.34 2.25
CA VAL A 4 5.09 -0.95 1.80
C VAL A 4 6.33 -0.93 0.93
N VAL A 5 6.15 -0.62 -0.35
CA VAL A 5 7.20 -0.68 -1.36
C VAL A 5 7.48 0.71 -1.88
N LEU A 6 8.72 1.17 -1.72
CA LEU A 6 9.22 2.35 -2.40
C LEU A 6 9.38 2.05 -3.88
N SER A 7 8.92 2.96 -4.73
CA SER A 7 9.14 2.90 -6.15
C SER A 7 9.70 4.19 -6.69
N ASP A 8 10.77 4.02 -7.45
CA ASP A 8 11.55 5.02 -8.16
C ASP A 8 11.37 4.90 -9.69
N ALA A 9 10.36 4.15 -10.14
CA ALA A 9 10.22 3.67 -11.51
C ALA A 9 10.02 4.75 -12.59
N GLY A 10 9.99 6.04 -12.22
CA GLY A 10 9.75 7.14 -13.16
C GLY A 10 10.99 7.99 -13.50
N GLY A 11 12.20 7.57 -13.10
CA GLY A 11 13.43 8.28 -13.43
C GLY A 11 13.57 9.63 -12.73
N ALA A 12 14.51 10.47 -13.20
CA ALA A 12 14.96 11.67 -12.47
C ALA A 12 13.88 12.74 -12.19
N THR A 13 12.77 12.74 -12.93
CA THR A 13 11.73 13.78 -12.85
C THR A 13 10.46 13.32 -12.15
N VAL A 14 10.31 12.01 -11.91
CA VAL A 14 9.13 11.49 -11.24
C VAL A 14 9.44 11.33 -9.75
N PRO A 15 8.62 11.94 -8.87
CA PRO A 15 8.80 11.79 -7.45
C PRO A 15 8.65 10.33 -7.01
N TYR A 16 9.39 9.95 -5.97
CA TYR A 16 9.20 8.66 -5.32
C TYR A 16 7.75 8.47 -4.87
N THR A 17 7.24 7.26 -5.09
CA THR A 17 5.92 6.85 -4.62
C THR A 17 6.03 5.61 -3.76
N TRP A 18 5.15 5.53 -2.76
CA TRP A 18 5.01 4.38 -1.89
C TRP A 18 3.75 3.63 -2.29
N ARG A 19 3.89 2.32 -2.52
CA ARG A 19 2.80 1.41 -2.85
C ARG A 19 2.53 0.48 -1.69
N TYR A 20 1.28 0.42 -1.25
CA TYR A 20 0.83 -0.38 -0.12
C TYR A 20 0.03 -1.58 -0.62
N TYR A 21 0.37 -2.76 -0.10
CA TYR A 21 -0.21 -4.04 -0.51
C TYR A 21 -0.61 -4.87 0.71
N VAL A 22 -1.65 -5.69 0.57
CA VAL A 22 -1.97 -6.75 1.54
C VAL A 22 -1.68 -8.09 0.86
N HIS A 23 -0.81 -8.90 1.45
CA HIS A 23 -0.47 -10.22 0.92
C HIS A 23 -0.14 -11.22 2.02
N SER A 24 -0.24 -12.52 1.76
CA SER A 24 0.28 -13.55 2.66
C SER A 24 1.75 -13.32 2.93
N ARG A 25 2.24 -13.80 4.07
CA ARG A 25 3.67 -13.72 4.38
C ARG A 25 4.45 -14.38 3.25
N ILE A 26 5.40 -13.62 2.70
CA ILE A 26 6.39 -14.07 1.74
C ILE A 26 7.67 -14.28 2.53
N ASP A 27 8.14 -15.53 2.62
CA ASP A 27 9.29 -15.87 3.46
C ASP A 27 10.64 -15.55 2.80
N ASP A 28 10.69 -15.59 1.48
CA ASP A 28 11.88 -15.22 0.70
C ASP A 28 11.89 -13.70 0.44
N SER A 29 12.66 -12.98 1.25
CA SER A 29 12.78 -11.51 1.17
C SER A 29 13.28 -11.04 -0.19
N ALA A 30 14.10 -11.84 -0.89
CA ALA A 30 14.62 -11.50 -2.21
C ALA A 30 13.53 -11.52 -3.30
N LYS A 31 12.42 -12.22 -3.07
CA LYS A 31 11.31 -12.36 -4.03
C LYS A 31 10.09 -11.51 -3.71
N VAL A 32 10.08 -10.80 -2.58
CA VAL A 32 8.92 -10.00 -2.14
C VAL A 32 8.46 -9.04 -3.23
N LEU A 33 9.39 -8.33 -3.88
CA LEU A 33 9.04 -7.35 -4.89
C LEU A 33 8.41 -7.99 -6.13
N ASP A 34 8.96 -9.11 -6.60
CA ASP A 34 8.45 -9.81 -7.79
C ASP A 34 7.06 -10.41 -7.51
N VAL A 35 6.90 -11.07 -6.36
CA VAL A 35 5.59 -11.61 -5.94
C VAL A 35 4.54 -10.52 -5.83
N LEU A 36 4.86 -9.38 -5.22
CA LEU A 36 3.90 -8.27 -5.11
C LEU A 36 3.56 -7.62 -6.46
N ARG A 37 4.46 -7.66 -7.44
CA ARG A 37 4.21 -7.15 -8.79
C ARG A 37 3.32 -8.09 -9.60
N ASP A 38 3.50 -9.39 -9.42
CA ASP A 38 2.82 -10.42 -10.22
C ASP A 38 1.47 -10.83 -9.63
N GLU A 39 1.34 -10.83 -8.30
CA GLU A 39 0.22 -11.48 -7.61
C GLU A 39 -0.68 -10.53 -6.80
N ALA A 40 -0.27 -9.28 -6.64
CA ALA A 40 -0.97 -8.32 -5.80
C ALA A 40 -1.21 -6.98 -6.51
N GLU A 41 -2.29 -6.31 -6.13
CA GLU A 41 -2.55 -4.94 -6.55
C GLU A 41 -2.38 -3.99 -5.37
N ALA A 42 -1.68 -2.88 -5.59
CA ALA A 42 -1.54 -1.85 -4.58
C ALA A 42 -2.91 -1.22 -4.31
N PHE A 43 -3.37 -1.27 -3.07
CA PHE A 43 -4.63 -0.63 -2.69
C PHE A 43 -4.45 0.87 -2.40
N LEU A 44 -3.20 1.31 -2.21
CA LEU A 44 -2.85 2.72 -2.02
C LEU A 44 -1.51 3.01 -2.68
N VAL A 45 -1.48 4.11 -3.45
CA VAL A 45 -0.26 4.73 -4.00
C VAL A 45 -0.21 6.17 -3.50
N THR A 46 0.83 6.53 -2.77
CA THR A 46 0.94 7.83 -2.07
C THR A 46 2.38 8.37 -2.10
N ARG A 47 2.56 9.67 -1.81
CA ARG A 47 3.88 10.24 -1.48
C ARG A 47 4.30 10.05 -0.03
N ASP A 48 3.37 9.66 0.85
CA ASP A 48 3.66 9.46 2.25
C ASP A 48 4.12 8.03 2.52
N GLY A 49 5.41 7.84 2.78
CA GLY A 49 5.98 6.56 3.19
C GLY A 49 5.86 6.25 4.68
N LYS A 50 5.32 7.19 5.46
CA LYS A 50 5.18 7.11 6.91
C LYS A 50 3.72 7.09 7.35
N ALA A 51 2.82 6.72 6.44
CA ALA A 51 1.41 6.57 6.77
C ALA A 51 1.24 5.65 8.00
N GLN A 52 0.41 6.10 8.94
CA GLN A 52 0.02 5.31 10.10
C GLN A 52 -0.96 4.23 9.67
N VAL A 53 -0.77 3.02 10.20
CA VAL A 53 -1.56 1.85 9.82
C VAL A 53 -2.08 1.16 11.07
N GLU A 54 -3.39 0.95 11.11
CA GLU A 54 -4.04 0.09 12.09
C GLU A 54 -4.77 -1.06 11.39
N VAL A 55 -4.60 -2.28 11.89
CA VAL A 55 -5.27 -3.47 11.35
C VAL A 55 -6.23 -4.02 12.40
N GLN A 56 -7.51 -4.14 12.03
CA GLN A 56 -8.59 -4.63 12.88
C GLN A 56 -9.40 -5.68 12.12
N GLY A 57 -9.09 -6.96 12.33
CA GLY A 57 -9.69 -8.06 11.57
C GLY A 57 -9.43 -7.93 10.07
N THR A 58 -10.50 -7.87 9.27
CA THR A 58 -10.44 -7.66 7.81
C THR A 58 -10.49 -6.18 7.41
N THR A 59 -10.27 -5.27 8.36
CA THR A 59 -10.25 -3.82 8.11
C THR A 59 -8.85 -3.26 8.34
N VAL A 60 -8.37 -2.47 7.39
CA VAL A 60 -7.14 -1.67 7.51
C VAL A 60 -7.53 -0.20 7.52
N LYS A 61 -7.07 0.54 8.52
CA LYS A 61 -7.21 2.00 8.59
C LYS A 61 -5.86 2.62 8.31
N ILE A 62 -5.82 3.55 7.37
CA ILE A 62 -4.63 4.30 6.97
C ILE A 62 -4.86 5.77 7.28
N THR A 63 -3.93 6.39 7.99
CA THR A 63 -3.87 7.84 8.17
C THR A 63 -2.57 8.35 7.56
N LEU A 64 -2.66 9.32 6.65
CA LEU A 64 -1.48 9.86 5.96
C LEU A 64 -1.53 11.37 5.80
N ASN A 65 -0.34 11.96 5.65
CA ASN A 65 -0.14 13.36 5.30
C ASN A 65 0.60 13.43 3.96
N GLY A 66 -0.12 13.77 2.88
CA GLY A 66 0.48 13.81 1.56
C GLY A 66 -0.46 13.51 0.40
N ALA A 67 0.09 13.53 -0.81
CA ALA A 67 -0.67 13.25 -2.02
C ALA A 67 -1.02 11.77 -2.13
N VAL A 68 -2.29 11.50 -2.46
CA VAL A 68 -2.81 10.18 -2.82
C VAL A 68 -2.96 10.13 -4.34
N TYR A 69 -2.30 9.19 -4.99
CA TYR A 69 -2.33 9.03 -6.45
C TYR A 69 -3.31 7.95 -6.91
N SER A 70 -3.49 6.91 -6.11
CA SER A 70 -4.46 5.84 -6.35
C SER A 70 -4.92 5.27 -5.01
N PHE A 71 -6.20 4.96 -4.90
CA PHE A 71 -6.80 4.38 -3.71
C PHE A 71 -7.94 3.43 -4.09
N ARG A 72 -7.96 2.27 -3.44
CA ARG A 72 -9.07 1.33 -3.45
C ARG A 72 -9.52 1.11 -2.01
N ASN A 73 -10.81 1.34 -1.75
CA ASN A 73 -11.42 1.10 -0.44
C ASN A 73 -11.65 -0.38 -0.14
N GLN A 74 -11.31 -1.28 -1.07
CA GLN A 74 -11.32 -2.72 -0.89
C GLN A 74 -10.16 -3.35 -1.67
N THR A 75 -9.57 -4.40 -1.11
CA THR A 75 -8.59 -5.26 -1.80
C THR A 75 -8.79 -6.73 -1.40
N LEU A 76 -8.09 -7.64 -2.06
CA LEU A 76 -8.14 -9.07 -1.78
C LEU A 76 -6.84 -9.52 -1.10
N PHE A 77 -6.96 -10.12 0.07
CA PHE A 77 -5.87 -10.82 0.73
C PHE A 77 -5.82 -12.26 0.22
N ARG A 78 -4.76 -12.60 -0.52
CA ARG A 78 -4.49 -13.97 -0.98
C ARG A 78 -3.90 -14.81 0.16
N HIS A 79 -4.42 -16.02 0.36
CA HIS A 79 -3.90 -17.03 1.29
C HIS A 79 -4.08 -18.44 0.68
N ALA A 80 -3.48 -19.46 1.31
CA ALA A 80 -3.48 -20.84 0.79
C ALA A 80 -4.87 -21.42 0.49
N GLY A 81 -5.91 -20.90 1.14
CA GLY A 81 -7.32 -21.32 0.97
C GLY A 81 -8.18 -20.42 0.09
N GLY A 82 -7.62 -19.41 -0.58
CA GLY A 82 -8.36 -18.49 -1.46
C GLY A 82 -8.11 -17.02 -1.18
N TYR A 83 -9.16 -16.21 -1.31
CA TYR A 83 -9.11 -14.77 -1.13
C TYR A 83 -10.08 -14.32 -0.05
N THR A 84 -9.59 -13.47 0.86
CA THR A 84 -10.43 -12.78 1.84
C THR A 84 -10.52 -11.31 1.47
N PRO A 85 -11.73 -10.72 1.32
CA PRO A 85 -11.89 -9.29 1.13
C PRO A 85 -11.37 -8.50 2.34
N VAL A 86 -10.66 -7.41 2.07
CA VAL A 86 -10.14 -6.48 3.08
C VAL A 86 -10.67 -5.10 2.79
N ASN A 87 -11.34 -4.49 3.78
CA ASN A 87 -11.84 -3.12 3.71
C ASN A 87 -10.73 -2.14 4.08
N ILE A 88 -10.55 -1.09 3.27
CA ILE A 88 -9.54 -0.06 3.51
C ILE A 88 -10.24 1.27 3.79
N TRP A 89 -9.97 1.83 4.98
CA TRP A 89 -10.37 3.17 5.35
C TRP A 89 -9.17 4.09 5.23
N LEU A 90 -9.36 5.24 4.57
CA LEU A 90 -8.31 6.22 4.36
C LEU A 90 -8.73 7.57 4.93
N ALA A 91 -7.92 8.07 5.85
CA ALA A 91 -7.91 9.46 6.28
C ALA A 91 -6.66 10.13 5.70
N ALA A 92 -6.83 11.06 4.76
CA ALA A 92 -5.72 11.77 4.13
C ALA A 92 -5.85 13.27 4.38
N SER A 93 -4.74 13.87 4.82
CA SER A 93 -4.62 15.32 4.94
C SER A 93 -3.62 15.84 3.91
N PRO A 94 -3.79 17.09 3.41
CA PRO A 94 -2.79 17.71 2.56
C PRO A 94 -1.41 17.75 3.23
N PRO A 95 -0.32 17.79 2.45
CA PRO A 95 1.00 18.09 2.98
C PRO A 95 0.93 19.32 3.89
N SER A 96 1.51 19.27 5.09
CA SER A 96 1.70 20.48 5.90
C SER A 96 2.68 21.40 5.19
N GLY A 97 2.14 22.25 4.31
CA GLY A 97 2.83 23.15 3.41
C GLY A 97 1.80 23.75 2.44
N SER A 98 1.09 24.77 2.90
CA SER A 98 0.27 25.64 2.03
C SER A 98 1.17 26.37 1.01
N PRO A 99 0.61 26.80 -0.13
CA PRO A 99 1.33 27.56 -1.16
C PRO A 99 2.01 28.83 -0.63
#